data_AF-A0A2G1Z8V3-F1
#
_entry.id   AF-A0A2G1Z8V3-F1
#
_cell.length_a   1.000
_cell.length_b   1.000
_cell.length_c   1.000
_cell.angle_alpha   90.00
_cell.angle_beta   90.00
_cell.angle_gamma   90.00
#
_symmetry.space_group_name_H-M   'P 1'
#
loop_
_entity.id
_entity.type
_entity.pdbx_description
1 polymer ?
#
loop_
_entity_poly.entity_id
_entity_poly.type
_entity_poly.pdbx_seq_one_letter_code
_entity_poly.pdbx_strand_id
1 'polypeptide(L)'
;MVENFQKNFGVILAFLAALFALLFFWTYQVYSLNAPTKWIQADRQFNDAEDHTERLIALIGFQGLIHNFKDYLIRGDEAHKEKFFTYFENARAQLKFVEQRYGPVAAEQVAVIDEVLRAYFVNVNKVEQLRAEGKSIREIDAAIEIDDAPAFAALQQLLAMDEQDRADIRMLVLTALEKDQSNLNSLYTTLIAIGLLLGVAVVMGLRFEFLKRRAMEQQSQTKSLLEGFLDFSTVPFLIAGANGKIRHCNLAAA
;
A
#
# COMPACT_ATOMS: atom_id res chain seq x y z
N MET A 1 -49.84 15.45 -22.37
CA MET A 1 -48.91 14.33 -22.66
C MET A 1 -47.43 14.72 -22.46
N VAL A 2 -46.99 15.87 -22.99
CA VAL A 2 -45.62 16.40 -22.83
C VAL A 2 -45.23 16.66 -21.37
N GLU A 3 -46.16 17.15 -20.54
CA GLU A 3 -45.89 17.49 -19.14
C GLU A 3 -45.61 16.27 -18.24
N ASN A 4 -46.41 15.19 -18.38
CA ASN A 4 -46.16 13.91 -17.69
C ASN A 4 -44.84 13.26 -18.15
N PHE A 5 -44.45 13.48 -19.42
CA PHE A 5 -43.21 12.96 -19.96
C PHE A 5 -41.97 13.69 -19.42
N GLN A 6 -42.02 15.02 -19.29
CA GLN A 6 -40.95 15.81 -18.66
C GLN A 6 -40.79 15.51 -17.17
N LYS A 7 -41.90 15.34 -16.43
CA LYS A 7 -41.87 14.93 -15.01
C LYS A 7 -41.20 13.56 -14.84
N ASN A 8 -41.54 12.58 -15.67
CA ASN A 8 -40.94 11.25 -15.62
C ASN A 8 -39.43 11.26 -15.96
N PHE A 9 -39.00 12.10 -16.91
CA PHE A 9 -37.59 12.25 -17.26
C PHE A 9 -36.77 12.87 -16.11
N GLY A 10 -37.31 13.90 -15.45
CA GLY A 10 -36.66 14.54 -14.30
C GLY A 10 -36.47 13.60 -13.10
N VAL A 11 -37.47 12.77 -12.80
CA VAL A 11 -37.39 11.76 -11.72
C VAL A 11 -36.28 10.74 -11.99
N ILE A 12 -36.13 10.30 -13.24
CA ILE A 12 -35.09 9.35 -13.63
C ILE A 12 -33.69 9.98 -13.56
N LEU A 13 -33.55 11.23 -14.00
CA LEU A 13 -32.28 11.95 -13.92
C LEU A 13 -31.83 12.14 -12.46
N ALA A 14 -32.78 12.48 -11.58
CA ALA A 14 -32.53 12.59 -10.15
C ALA A 14 -32.13 11.23 -9.53
N PHE A 15 -32.76 10.14 -9.97
CA PHE A 15 -32.40 8.79 -9.55
C PHE A 15 -30.98 8.39 -9.98
N LEU A 16 -30.59 8.68 -11.23
CA LEU A 16 -29.23 8.44 -11.72
C LEU A 16 -28.18 9.27 -10.95
N ALA A 17 -28.47 10.54 -10.67
CA ALA A 17 -27.59 11.40 -9.88
C ALA A 17 -27.42 10.89 -8.45
N ALA A 18 -28.51 10.44 -7.80
CA ALA A 18 -28.45 9.84 -6.47
C ALA A 18 -27.62 8.55 -6.47
N LEU A 19 -27.77 7.70 -7.49
CA LEU A 19 -27.03 6.46 -7.60
C LEU A 19 -25.53 6.72 -7.85
N PHE A 20 -25.20 7.74 -8.66
CA PHE A 20 -23.83 8.21 -8.83
C PHE A 20 -23.22 8.74 -7.52
N ALA A 21 -23.97 9.54 -6.76
CA ALA A 21 -23.51 10.06 -5.46
C ALA A 21 -23.24 8.96 -4.44
N LEU A 22 -24.09 7.91 -4.40
CA LEU A 22 -23.88 6.73 -3.56
C LEU A 22 -22.62 5.96 -3.97
N LEU A 23 -22.41 5.79 -5.27
CA LEU A 23 -21.21 5.16 -5.84
C LEU A 23 -19.94 5.93 -5.50
N PHE A 24 -19.98 7.25 -5.65
CA PHE A 24 -18.88 8.14 -5.31
C PHE A 24 -18.56 8.09 -3.81
N PHE A 25 -19.59 8.15 -2.96
CA PHE A 25 -19.43 8.04 -1.50
C PHE A 25 -18.83 6.69 -1.09
N TRP A 26 -19.30 5.59 -1.69
CA TRP A 26 -18.75 4.26 -1.45
C TRP A 26 -17.28 4.15 -1.86
N THR A 27 -16.93 4.66 -3.04
CA THR A 27 -15.54 4.68 -3.54
C THR A 27 -14.63 5.52 -2.65
N TYR A 28 -15.11 6.69 -2.23
CA TYR A 28 -14.38 7.58 -1.32
C TYR A 28 -14.12 6.94 0.04
N GLN A 29 -15.12 6.27 0.62
CA GLN A 29 -14.97 5.55 1.88
C GLN A 29 -13.92 4.43 1.78
N VAL A 30 -13.95 3.64 0.70
CA VAL A 30 -12.97 2.56 0.48
C VAL A 30 -11.55 3.11 0.35
N TYR A 31 -11.36 4.20 -0.41
CA TYR A 31 -10.04 4.77 -0.68
C TYR A 31 -9.45 5.53 0.53
N SER A 32 -10.26 6.37 1.17
CA SER A 32 -9.80 7.24 2.28
C SER A 32 -9.51 6.46 3.57
N LEU A 33 -10.18 5.34 3.81
CA LEU A 33 -9.99 4.54 5.03
C LEU A 33 -8.89 3.48 4.92
N ASN A 34 -8.47 3.07 3.71
CA ASN A 34 -7.66 1.86 3.55
C ASN A 34 -6.28 2.03 2.89
N ALA A 35 -6.00 3.07 2.08
CA ALA A 35 -4.91 2.97 1.09
C ALA A 35 -3.52 3.54 1.49
N PRO A 36 -3.30 4.77 2.00
CA PRO A 36 -1.92 5.30 2.00
C PRO A 36 -1.08 4.96 3.24
N THR A 37 -1.69 4.89 4.43
CA THR A 37 -0.92 4.92 5.68
C THR A 37 -0.38 3.56 6.10
N LYS A 38 -1.12 2.47 5.83
CA LYS A 38 -0.72 1.12 6.24
C LYS A 38 0.40 0.55 5.38
N TRP A 39 0.37 0.82 4.08
CA TRP A 39 1.42 0.40 3.15
C TRP A 39 2.78 1.04 3.45
N ILE A 40 2.79 2.36 3.69
CA ILE A 40 4.01 3.08 4.05
C ILE A 40 4.58 2.59 5.40
N GLN A 41 3.72 2.21 6.34
CA GLN A 41 4.15 1.67 7.63
C GLN A 41 4.70 0.25 7.51
N ALA A 42 4.04 -0.62 6.74
CA ALA A 42 4.49 -1.99 6.51
C ALA A 42 5.82 -2.04 5.74
N ASP A 43 5.97 -1.16 4.74
CA ASP A 43 7.21 -1.01 3.97
C ASP A 43 8.38 -0.53 4.84
N ARG A 44 8.15 0.47 5.70
CA ARG A 44 9.16 0.92 6.68
C ARG A 44 9.56 -0.20 7.64
N GLN A 45 8.59 -0.91 8.21
CA GLN A 45 8.87 -2.00 9.14
C GLN A 45 9.63 -3.16 8.48
N PHE A 46 9.33 -3.45 7.21
CA PHE A 46 10.07 -4.45 6.45
C PHE A 46 11.54 -4.05 6.24
N ASN A 47 11.78 -2.81 5.78
CA ASN A 47 13.13 -2.30 5.56
C ASN A 47 13.94 -2.22 6.87
N ASP A 48 13.30 -1.79 7.96
CA ASP A 48 13.94 -1.75 9.29
C ASP A 48 14.36 -3.16 9.73
N ALA A 49 13.51 -4.18 9.51
CA ALA A 49 13.82 -5.56 9.86
C ALA A 49 14.97 -6.16 9.01
N GLU A 50 15.07 -5.79 7.74
CA GLU A 50 16.17 -6.25 6.87
C GLU A 50 17.53 -5.71 7.35
N ASP A 51 17.61 -4.41 7.67
CA ASP A 51 18.82 -3.80 8.26
C ASP A 51 19.22 -4.46 9.59
N HIS A 52 18.25 -4.93 10.39
CA HIS A 52 18.53 -5.61 11.65
C HIS A 52 19.15 -6.99 11.46
N THR A 53 18.60 -7.78 10.54
CA THR A 53 19.15 -9.09 10.22
C THR A 53 20.59 -8.96 9.71
N GLU A 54 20.90 -7.95 8.89
CA GLU A 54 22.28 -7.68 8.45
C GLU A 54 23.23 -7.38 9.63
N ARG A 55 22.77 -6.63 10.63
CA ARG A 55 23.56 -6.34 11.85
C ARG A 55 23.78 -7.57 12.73
N LEU A 56 22.78 -8.42 12.89
CA LEU A 56 22.91 -9.69 13.60
C LEU A 56 23.81 -10.68 12.84
N ILE A 57 23.72 -10.69 11.51
CA ILE A 57 24.65 -11.46 10.66
C ILE A 57 26.07 -10.90 10.77
N ALA A 58 26.25 -9.58 10.91
CA ALA A 58 27.55 -8.99 11.19
C ALA A 58 28.10 -9.45 12.56
N LEU A 59 27.24 -9.69 13.56
CA LEU A 59 27.61 -10.34 14.82
C LEU A 59 28.00 -11.80 14.62
N ILE A 60 27.47 -12.53 13.64
CA ILE A 60 27.99 -13.87 13.25
C ILE A 60 29.44 -13.79 12.76
N GLY A 61 29.89 -12.60 12.33
CA GLY A 61 31.30 -12.24 12.12
C GLY A 61 32.20 -12.40 13.35
N PHE A 62 31.64 -12.76 14.53
CA PHE A 62 32.34 -13.30 15.70
C PHE A 62 33.35 -14.39 15.33
N GLN A 63 33.04 -15.21 14.32
CA GLN A 63 33.98 -16.21 13.83
C GLN A 63 35.25 -15.58 13.21
N GLY A 64 35.14 -14.42 12.56
CA GLY A 64 36.28 -13.64 12.08
C GLY A 64 37.16 -13.11 13.22
N LEU A 65 36.56 -12.70 14.34
CA LEU A 65 37.30 -12.31 15.56
C LEU A 65 38.08 -13.49 16.13
N ILE A 66 37.43 -14.63 16.35
CA ILE A 66 38.06 -15.85 16.89
C ILE A 66 39.18 -16.33 15.95
N HIS A 67 38.96 -16.31 14.64
CA HIS A 67 39.98 -16.73 13.66
C HIS A 67 41.23 -15.86 13.74
N ASN A 68 41.08 -14.53 13.74
CA ASN A 68 42.23 -13.63 13.83
C ASN A 68 42.95 -13.74 15.20
N PHE A 69 42.21 -13.98 16.28
CA PHE A 69 42.79 -14.29 17.58
C PHE A 69 43.66 -15.56 17.53
N LYS A 70 43.13 -16.65 16.95
CA LYS A 70 43.86 -17.92 16.83
C LYS A 70 45.07 -17.81 15.89
N ASP A 71 44.92 -17.11 14.77
CA ASP A 71 46.04 -16.87 13.87
C ASP A 71 47.13 -16.01 14.52
N TYR A 72 46.77 -15.00 15.31
CA TYR A 72 47.73 -14.25 16.12
C TYR A 72 48.42 -15.14 17.16
N LEU A 73 47.66 -15.97 17.88
CA LEU A 73 48.18 -16.94 18.83
C LEU A 73 49.18 -17.92 18.18
N ILE A 74 48.94 -18.38 16.96
CA ILE A 74 49.82 -19.33 16.27
C ILE A 74 51.02 -18.62 15.66
N ARG A 75 50.79 -17.56 14.89
CA ARG A 75 51.80 -16.94 14.01
C ARG A 75 52.55 -15.79 14.67
N GLY A 76 51.93 -15.09 15.62
CA GLY A 76 52.47 -13.90 16.26
C GLY A 76 52.58 -12.67 15.35
N ASP A 77 51.93 -12.69 14.18
CA ASP A 77 51.95 -11.59 13.22
C ASP A 77 50.92 -10.51 13.63
N GLU A 78 51.42 -9.30 13.86
CA GLU A 78 50.64 -8.14 14.32
C GLU A 78 49.45 -7.81 13.40
N ALA A 79 49.53 -8.14 12.10
CA ALA A 79 48.42 -7.94 11.17
C ALA A 79 47.14 -8.70 11.59
N HIS A 80 47.28 -9.85 12.25
CA HIS A 80 46.12 -10.59 12.77
C HIS A 80 45.56 -9.93 14.04
N LYS A 81 46.41 -9.34 14.88
CA LYS A 81 46.00 -8.59 16.08
C LYS A 81 45.28 -7.30 15.71
N GLU A 82 45.75 -6.57 14.69
CA GLU A 82 45.05 -5.39 14.16
C GLU A 82 43.65 -5.75 13.61
N LYS A 83 43.55 -6.83 12.84
CA LYS A 83 42.25 -7.35 12.37
C LYS A 83 41.35 -7.78 13.53
N PHE A 84 41.89 -8.46 14.53
CA PHE A 84 41.16 -8.82 15.74
C PHE A 84 40.49 -7.60 16.38
N PHE A 85 41.25 -6.51 16.62
CA PHE A 85 40.69 -5.30 17.21
C PHE A 85 39.62 -4.65 16.33
N THR A 86 39.79 -4.70 15.01
CA THR A 86 38.77 -4.20 14.07
C THR A 86 37.47 -5.01 14.19
N TYR A 87 37.55 -6.34 14.19
CA TYR A 87 36.37 -7.20 14.38
C TYR A 87 35.75 -7.03 15.77
N PHE A 88 36.56 -6.81 16.80
CA PHE A 88 36.09 -6.61 18.18
C PHE A 88 35.26 -5.33 18.30
N GLU A 89 35.76 -4.20 17.80
CA GLU A 89 35.01 -2.94 17.85
C GLU A 89 33.73 -3.01 17.00
N ASN A 90 33.78 -3.67 15.85
CA ASN A 90 32.59 -3.91 15.04
C ASN A 90 31.55 -4.75 15.81
N ALA A 91 31.96 -5.85 16.44
CA ALA A 91 31.06 -6.71 17.21
C ALA A 91 30.43 -5.95 18.38
N ARG A 92 31.20 -5.16 19.13
CA ARG A 92 30.66 -4.35 20.23
C ARG A 92 29.71 -3.26 19.74
N ALA A 93 30.01 -2.62 18.61
CA ALA A 93 29.11 -1.63 18.02
C ALA A 93 27.76 -2.27 17.68
N GLN A 94 27.75 -3.47 17.09
CA GLN A 94 26.52 -4.18 16.76
C GLN A 94 25.75 -4.63 18.02
N LEU A 95 26.43 -5.12 19.07
CA LEU A 95 25.78 -5.45 20.35
C LEU A 95 25.03 -4.26 20.95
N LYS A 96 25.62 -3.07 20.88
CA LYS A 96 24.96 -1.84 21.36
C LYS A 96 23.69 -1.52 20.57
N PHE A 97 23.67 -1.76 19.26
CA PHE A 97 22.46 -1.58 18.45
C PHE A 97 21.37 -2.59 18.84
N VAL A 98 21.74 -3.87 19.04
CA VAL A 98 20.82 -4.91 19.51
C VAL A 98 20.21 -4.52 20.85
N GLU A 99 21.03 -4.08 21.80
CA GLU A 99 20.57 -3.62 23.12
C GLU A 99 19.60 -2.45 23.02
N GLN A 100 19.88 -1.45 22.18
CA GLN A 100 19.00 -0.30 21.97
C GLN A 100 17.65 -0.70 21.36
N ARG A 101 17.61 -1.72 20.51
CA ARG A 101 16.43 -2.11 19.75
C ARG A 101 15.49 -3.02 20.54
N TYR A 102 16.03 -4.06 21.16
CA TYR A 102 15.28 -5.07 21.91
C TYR A 102 15.18 -4.73 23.40
N GLY A 103 16.00 -3.79 23.87
CA GLY A 103 15.94 -3.28 25.22
C GLY A 103 16.15 -4.38 26.25
N PRO A 104 15.34 -4.43 27.33
CA PRO A 104 15.48 -5.42 28.40
C PRO A 104 15.37 -6.88 27.93
N VAL A 105 14.71 -7.15 26.81
CA VAL A 105 14.48 -8.53 26.34
C VAL A 105 15.78 -9.18 25.84
N ALA A 106 16.68 -8.41 25.25
CA ALA A 106 17.98 -8.89 24.77
C ALA A 106 19.12 -8.68 25.78
N ALA A 107 18.86 -8.03 26.92
CA ALA A 107 19.91 -7.57 27.82
C ALA A 107 20.78 -8.71 28.37
N GLU A 108 20.17 -9.86 28.68
CA GLU A 108 20.89 -11.05 29.14
C GLU A 108 21.82 -11.59 28.06
N GLN A 109 21.31 -11.79 26.84
CA GLN A 109 22.09 -12.32 25.71
C GLN A 109 23.22 -11.37 25.32
N VAL A 110 22.94 -10.06 25.29
CA VAL A 110 23.95 -9.03 25.03
C VAL A 110 25.06 -9.08 26.08
N ALA A 111 24.71 -9.18 27.36
CA ALA A 111 25.69 -9.23 28.44
C ALA A 111 26.59 -10.49 28.34
N VAL A 112 26.00 -11.64 28.03
CA VAL A 112 26.74 -12.91 27.85
C VAL A 112 27.73 -12.82 26.69
N ILE A 113 27.32 -12.28 25.53
CA ILE A 113 28.22 -12.13 24.38
C ILE A 113 29.34 -11.13 24.68
N ASP A 114 29.01 -10.01 25.32
CA ASP A 114 29.96 -8.95 25.68
C ASP A 114 30.99 -9.43 26.72
N GLU A 115 30.61 -10.34 27.63
CA GLU A 115 31.54 -11.03 28.54
C GLU A 115 32.59 -11.85 27.78
N VAL A 116 32.17 -12.66 26.81
CA VAL A 116 33.11 -13.47 26.01
C VAL A 116 34.00 -12.58 25.14
N LEU A 117 33.45 -11.51 24.53
CA LEU A 117 34.25 -10.53 23.80
C LEU A 117 35.34 -9.91 24.68
N ARG A 118 35.00 -9.52 25.91
CA ARG A 118 35.99 -8.99 26.87
C ARG A 118 37.06 -10.02 27.21
N ALA A 119 36.70 -11.29 27.36
CA ALA A 119 37.67 -12.36 27.61
C ALA A 119 38.69 -12.44 26.47
N TYR A 120 38.24 -12.40 25.21
CA TYR A 120 39.13 -12.35 24.04
C TYR A 120 40.02 -11.10 24.04
N PHE A 121 39.46 -9.93 24.35
CA PHE A 121 40.23 -8.68 24.41
C PHE A 121 41.33 -8.72 25.48
N VAL A 122 41.04 -9.27 26.65
CA VAL A 122 42.05 -9.44 27.72
C VAL A 122 43.12 -10.44 27.27
N ASN A 123 42.70 -11.57 26.71
CA ASN A 123 43.60 -12.65 26.34
C ASN A 123 44.50 -12.30 25.15
N VAL A 124 44.04 -11.49 24.17
CA VAL A 124 44.89 -11.13 23.02
C VAL A 124 46.13 -10.34 23.46
N ASN A 125 45.98 -9.50 24.50
CA ASN A 125 47.08 -8.75 25.09
C ASN A 125 47.99 -9.65 25.93
N LYS A 126 47.43 -10.68 26.56
CA LYS A 126 48.18 -11.67 27.35
C LYS A 126 49.05 -12.59 26.49
N VAL A 127 48.66 -12.84 25.23
CA VAL A 127 49.46 -13.63 24.27
C VAL A 127 50.85 -13.04 24.10
N GLU A 128 50.96 -11.73 23.93
CA GLU A 128 52.24 -11.04 23.74
C GLU A 128 53.13 -11.16 24.99
N GLN A 129 52.55 -10.98 26.18
CA GLN A 129 53.25 -11.16 27.45
C GLN A 129 53.78 -12.59 27.61
N LEU A 130 52.95 -13.61 27.41
CA LEU A 130 53.35 -15.00 27.58
C LEU A 130 54.39 -15.44 26.53
N ARG A 131 54.32 -14.89 25.30
CA ARG A 131 55.36 -15.08 24.28
C ARG A 131 56.69 -14.47 24.73
N ALA A 132 56.67 -13.26 25.31
CA ALA A 132 57.88 -12.62 25.85
C ALA A 132 58.48 -13.39 27.04
N GLU A 133 57.65 -14.07 27.83
CA GLU A 133 58.07 -15.00 28.89
C GLU A 133 58.64 -16.34 28.36
N GLY A 134 58.68 -16.54 27.04
CA GLY A 134 59.23 -17.74 26.40
C GLY A 134 58.31 -18.95 26.46
N LYS A 135 57.02 -18.77 26.77
CA LYS A 135 56.03 -19.87 26.78
C LYS A 135 55.82 -20.44 25.38
N SER A 136 55.68 -21.75 25.30
CA SER A 136 55.29 -22.43 24.06
C SER A 136 53.83 -22.13 23.71
N ILE A 137 53.47 -22.22 22.43
CA ILE A 137 52.08 -22.02 21.97
C ILE A 137 51.08 -22.87 22.76
N ARG A 138 51.46 -24.12 23.08
CA ARG A 138 50.62 -25.04 23.87
C ARG A 138 50.38 -24.56 25.30
N GLU A 139 51.40 -24.00 25.94
CA GLU A 139 51.26 -23.43 27.29
C GLU A 139 50.45 -22.14 27.27
N ILE A 140 50.60 -21.33 26.21
CA ILE A 140 49.83 -20.10 26.03
C ILE A 140 48.36 -20.45 25.85
N ASP A 141 48.04 -21.36 24.92
CA ASP A 141 46.68 -21.82 24.62
C ASP A 141 45.94 -22.32 25.87
N ALA A 142 46.60 -23.17 26.67
CA ALA A 142 46.05 -23.65 27.94
C ALA A 142 45.87 -22.56 29.01
N ALA A 143 46.62 -21.46 28.93
CA ALA A 143 46.54 -20.35 29.89
C ALA A 143 45.52 -19.26 29.50
N ILE A 144 44.96 -19.34 28.29
CA ILE A 144 44.03 -18.35 27.72
C ILE A 144 42.78 -18.98 27.12
N GLU A 145 42.44 -20.22 27.52
CA GLU A 145 41.24 -20.91 27.07
C GLU A 145 39.97 -20.08 27.40
N ILE A 146 39.08 -19.95 26.42
CA ILE A 146 37.81 -19.23 26.50
C ILE A 146 36.70 -20.19 26.09
N ASP A 147 35.64 -20.28 26.90
CA ASP A 147 34.44 -21.01 26.54
C ASP A 147 33.51 -20.11 25.71
N ASP A 148 33.41 -20.42 24.42
CA ASP A 148 32.56 -19.69 23.46
C ASP A 148 31.09 -20.15 23.50
N ALA A 149 30.79 -21.29 24.14
CA ALA A 149 29.46 -21.90 24.09
C ALA A 149 28.35 -20.98 24.62
N PRO A 150 28.53 -20.21 25.72
CA PRO A 150 27.52 -19.28 26.20
C PRO A 150 27.21 -18.16 25.19
N ALA A 151 28.24 -17.57 24.56
CA ALA A 151 28.05 -16.53 23.57
C ALA A 151 27.35 -17.05 22.32
N PHE A 152 27.67 -18.28 21.89
CA PHE A 152 27.00 -18.90 20.75
C PHE A 152 25.52 -19.19 21.05
N ALA A 153 25.21 -19.70 22.24
CA ALA A 153 23.82 -19.93 22.66
C ALA A 153 23.03 -18.62 22.76
N ALA A 154 23.63 -17.57 23.32
CA ALA A 154 23.04 -16.24 23.39
C ALA A 154 22.78 -15.65 21.98
N LEU A 155 23.72 -15.81 21.06
CA LEU A 155 23.56 -15.38 19.67
C LEU A 155 22.42 -16.12 18.96
N GLN A 156 22.28 -17.43 19.17
CA GLN A 156 21.16 -18.20 18.63
C GLN A 156 19.81 -17.70 19.15
N GLN A 157 19.72 -17.33 20.43
CA GLN A 157 18.50 -16.75 20.99
C GLN A 157 18.16 -15.40 20.34
N LEU A 158 19.14 -14.53 20.15
CA LEU A 158 18.95 -13.25 19.45
C LEU A 158 18.48 -13.45 18.01
N LEU A 159 19.05 -14.43 17.28
CA LEU A 159 18.63 -14.76 15.92
C LEU A 159 17.20 -15.29 15.87
N ALA A 160 16.80 -16.12 16.85
CA ALA A 160 15.44 -16.63 16.95
C ALA A 160 14.43 -15.49 17.24
N MET A 161 14.81 -14.51 18.07
CA MET A 161 14.00 -13.33 18.34
C MET A 161 13.80 -12.48 17.07
N ASP A 162 14.86 -12.24 16.29
CA ASP A 162 14.78 -11.53 15.01
C ASP A 162 13.92 -12.28 13.97
N GLU A 163 14.05 -13.60 13.90
CA GLU A 163 13.22 -14.43 13.02
C GLU A 163 11.73 -14.33 13.38
N GLN A 164 11.42 -14.30 14.68
CA GLN A 164 10.05 -14.12 15.15
C GLN A 164 9.50 -12.74 14.80
N ASP A 165 10.25 -11.67 15.05
CA ASP A 165 9.85 -10.30 14.69
C ASP A 165 9.58 -10.18 13.17
N ARG A 166 10.41 -10.82 12.34
CA ARG A 166 10.21 -10.87 10.88
C ARG A 166 8.98 -11.65 10.48
N ALA A 167 8.65 -12.75 11.16
CA ALA A 167 7.44 -13.50 10.90
C ALA A 167 6.19 -12.65 11.18
N ASP A 168 6.20 -11.87 12.26
CA ASP A 168 5.11 -10.95 12.62
C ASP A 168 4.95 -9.82 11.60
N ILE A 169 6.06 -9.22 11.15
CA ILE A 169 6.04 -8.19 10.09
C ILE A 169 5.55 -8.78 8.77
N ARG A 170 6.00 -9.99 8.41
CA ARG A 170 5.54 -10.68 7.20
C ARG A 170 4.03 -10.92 7.24
N MET A 171 3.49 -11.34 8.37
CA MET A 171 2.05 -11.49 8.56
C MET A 171 1.32 -10.15 8.44
N LEU A 172 1.87 -9.07 8.99
CA LEU A 172 1.32 -7.74 8.82
C LEU A 172 1.28 -7.31 7.35
N VAL A 173 2.38 -7.52 6.60
CA VAL A 173 2.45 -7.23 5.16
C VAL A 173 1.42 -8.06 4.37
N LEU A 174 1.29 -9.36 4.66
CA LEU A 174 0.33 -10.25 4.00
C LEU A 174 -1.12 -9.82 4.27
N THR A 175 -1.46 -9.43 5.50
CA THR A 175 -2.80 -8.93 5.81
C THR A 175 -3.08 -7.58 5.17
N ALA A 176 -2.06 -6.72 5.00
CA ALA A 176 -2.18 -5.47 4.26
C ALA A 176 -2.43 -5.74 2.76
N LEU A 177 -1.69 -6.68 2.15
CA LEU A 177 -1.87 -7.13 0.76
C LEU A 177 -3.27 -7.69 0.50
N GLU A 178 -3.75 -8.59 1.36
CA GLU A 178 -5.08 -9.19 1.23
C GLU A 178 -6.19 -8.13 1.27
N LYS A 179 -6.05 -7.16 2.18
CA LYS A 179 -6.99 -6.05 2.29
C LYS A 179 -6.94 -5.14 1.06
N ASP A 180 -5.77 -4.93 0.47
CA ASP A 180 -5.64 -4.13 -0.76
C ASP A 180 -6.27 -4.82 -1.97
N GLN A 181 -6.12 -6.13 -2.10
CA GLN A 181 -6.80 -6.92 -3.12
C GLN A 181 -8.33 -6.74 -3.06
N SER A 182 -8.89 -6.67 -1.84
CA SER A 182 -10.33 -6.39 -1.67
C SER A 182 -10.72 -4.97 -2.13
N ASN A 183 -9.84 -3.98 -1.94
CA ASN A 183 -10.05 -2.62 -2.45
C ASN A 183 -10.01 -2.60 -3.99
N LEU A 184 -9.12 -3.36 -4.63
CA LEU A 184 -9.07 -3.46 -6.10
C LEU A 184 -10.35 -4.06 -6.68
N ASN A 185 -10.87 -5.13 -6.09
CA ASN A 185 -12.15 -5.71 -6.48
C ASN A 185 -13.29 -4.68 -6.37
N SER A 186 -13.27 -3.87 -5.32
CA SER A 186 -14.21 -2.77 -5.13
C SER A 186 -14.14 -1.76 -6.29
N LEU A 187 -12.94 -1.38 -6.73
CA LEU A 187 -12.74 -0.47 -7.87
C LEU A 187 -13.29 -1.06 -9.17
N TYR A 188 -13.00 -2.34 -9.46
CA TYR A 188 -13.59 -3.00 -10.64
C TYR A 188 -15.12 -2.99 -10.62
N THR A 189 -15.74 -3.28 -9.46
CA THR A 189 -17.21 -3.22 -9.35
C THR A 189 -17.76 -1.81 -9.58
N THR A 190 -17.06 -0.76 -9.11
CA THR A 190 -17.49 0.63 -9.33
C THR A 190 -17.37 1.06 -10.79
N LEU A 191 -16.27 0.70 -11.46
CA LEU A 191 -16.09 0.97 -12.89
C LEU A 191 -17.16 0.29 -13.74
N ILE A 192 -17.47 -0.98 -13.44
CA ILE A 192 -18.56 -1.70 -14.10
C ILE A 192 -19.90 -1.00 -13.84
N ALA A 193 -20.18 -0.61 -12.60
CA ALA A 193 -21.43 0.06 -12.24
C ALA A 193 -21.58 1.44 -12.91
N ILE A 194 -20.50 2.24 -12.97
CA ILE A 194 -20.47 3.50 -13.74
C ILE A 194 -20.72 3.23 -15.23
N GLY A 195 -20.07 2.21 -15.79
CA GLY A 195 -20.27 1.81 -17.19
C GLY A 195 -21.73 1.43 -17.49
N LEU A 196 -22.37 0.67 -16.59
CA LEU A 196 -23.79 0.32 -16.70
C LEU A 196 -24.69 1.55 -16.63
N LEU A 197 -24.42 2.50 -15.72
CA LEU A 197 -25.19 3.73 -15.61
C LEU A 197 -25.06 4.62 -16.84
N LEU A 198 -23.85 4.75 -17.38
CA LEU A 198 -23.61 5.47 -18.64
C LEU A 198 -24.34 4.79 -19.80
N GLY A 199 -24.31 3.45 -19.87
CA GLY A 199 -25.07 2.69 -20.86
C GLY A 199 -26.57 2.97 -20.79
N VAL A 200 -27.15 2.95 -19.59
CA VAL A 200 -28.57 3.29 -19.36
C VAL A 200 -28.86 4.73 -19.78
N ALA A 201 -28.00 5.69 -19.40
CA ALA A 201 -28.17 7.09 -19.75
C ALA A 201 -28.13 7.31 -21.28
N VAL A 202 -27.22 6.63 -22.00
CA VAL A 202 -27.13 6.70 -23.46
C VAL A 202 -28.39 6.13 -24.12
N VAL A 203 -28.83 4.94 -23.73
CA VAL A 203 -30.06 4.32 -24.26
C VAL A 203 -31.27 5.23 -24.01
N MET A 204 -31.34 5.83 -22.82
CA MET A 204 -32.39 6.78 -22.48
C MET A 204 -32.34 8.06 -23.32
N GLY A 205 -31.15 8.63 -23.53
CA GLY A 205 -30.96 9.79 -24.39
C GLY A 205 -31.41 9.54 -25.82
N LEU A 206 -31.02 8.38 -26.39
CA LEU A 206 -31.47 7.95 -27.71
C LEU A 206 -33.00 7.78 -27.77
N ARG A 207 -33.59 7.13 -26.76
CA ARG A 207 -35.04 6.96 -26.65
C ARG A 207 -35.78 8.29 -26.53
N PHE A 208 -35.20 9.26 -25.81
CA PHE A 208 -35.75 10.61 -25.67
C PHE A 208 -35.76 11.35 -27.01
N GLU A 209 -34.64 11.37 -27.73
CA GLU A 209 -34.55 11.98 -29.06
C GLU A 209 -35.54 11.33 -30.05
N PHE A 210 -35.67 10.00 -30.02
CA PHE A 210 -36.63 9.28 -30.85
C PHE A 210 -38.10 9.69 -30.57
N LEU A 211 -38.50 9.71 -29.29
CA LEU A 211 -39.86 10.06 -28.90
C LEU A 211 -40.18 11.54 -29.18
N LYS A 212 -39.20 12.43 -28.99
CA LYS A 212 -39.31 13.85 -29.32
C LYS A 212 -39.57 14.07 -30.81
N ARG A 213 -38.79 13.39 -31.68
CA ARG A 213 -39.00 13.45 -33.13
C ARG A 213 -40.39 12.99 -33.53
N ARG A 214 -40.86 11.85 -33.01
CA ARG A 214 -42.23 11.35 -33.26
C ARG A 214 -43.32 12.31 -32.80
N ALA A 215 -43.16 12.92 -31.63
CA ALA A 215 -44.15 13.88 -31.12
C ALA A 215 -44.23 15.14 -32.01
N MET A 216 -43.09 15.63 -32.49
CA MET A 216 -43.03 16.75 -33.44
C MET A 216 -43.68 16.41 -34.79
N GLU A 217 -43.43 15.21 -35.32
CA GLU A 217 -44.07 14.73 -36.57
C GLU A 217 -45.59 14.66 -36.43
N GLN A 218 -46.11 14.06 -35.35
CA GLN A 218 -47.56 13.99 -35.11
C GLN A 218 -48.20 15.37 -34.98
N GLN A 219 -47.54 16.29 -34.28
CA GLN A 219 -48.03 17.66 -34.15
C GLN A 219 -48.05 18.38 -35.50
N SER A 220 -47.00 18.20 -36.32
CA SER A 220 -46.93 18.77 -37.67
C SER A 220 -48.02 18.22 -38.58
N GLN A 221 -48.25 16.90 -38.58
CA GLN A 221 -49.31 16.26 -39.35
C GLN A 221 -50.70 16.73 -38.90
N THR A 222 -50.95 16.77 -37.59
CA THR A 222 -52.23 17.24 -37.04
C THR A 222 -52.49 18.69 -37.42
N LYS A 223 -51.46 19.55 -37.35
CA LYS A 223 -51.56 20.96 -37.76
C LYS A 223 -51.85 21.09 -39.25
N SER A 224 -51.15 20.34 -40.10
CA SER A 224 -51.38 20.35 -41.55
C SER A 224 -52.77 19.83 -41.93
N LEU A 225 -53.27 18.78 -41.27
CA LEU A 225 -54.64 18.28 -41.48
C LEU A 225 -55.68 19.29 -41.02
N LEU A 226 -55.46 19.97 -39.89
CA LEU A 226 -56.34 21.02 -39.42
C LEU A 226 -56.35 22.21 -40.38
N GLU A 227 -55.18 22.68 -40.82
CA GLU A 227 -55.07 23.77 -41.80
C GLU A 227 -55.77 23.39 -43.11
N GLY A 228 -55.54 22.18 -43.65
CA GLY A 228 -56.25 21.70 -44.83
C GLY A 228 -57.77 21.60 -44.62
N PHE A 229 -58.23 21.11 -43.48
CA PHE A 229 -59.67 21.07 -43.17
C PHE A 229 -60.27 22.49 -43.09
N LEU A 230 -59.55 23.44 -42.50
CA LEU A 230 -60.00 24.82 -42.39
C LEU A 230 -60.03 25.49 -43.77
N ASP A 231 -59.00 25.32 -44.59
CA ASP A 231 -58.88 25.92 -45.93
C ASP A 231 -59.97 25.44 -46.90
N PHE A 232 -60.29 24.15 -46.89
CA PHE A 232 -61.28 23.53 -47.80
C PHE A 232 -62.70 23.46 -47.24
N SER A 233 -62.96 24.10 -46.10
CA SER A 233 -64.32 24.20 -45.57
C SER A 233 -65.23 25.02 -46.51
N THR A 234 -66.45 24.52 -46.76
CA THR A 234 -67.41 25.16 -47.67
C THR A 234 -68.11 26.39 -47.08
N VAL A 235 -67.91 26.69 -45.80
CA VAL A 235 -68.45 27.87 -45.12
C VAL A 235 -67.38 28.96 -45.07
N PRO A 236 -67.63 30.19 -45.56
CA PRO A 236 -66.68 31.29 -45.43
C PRO A 236 -66.47 31.67 -43.96
N PHE A 237 -65.23 31.65 -43.47
CA PHE A 237 -64.89 32.15 -42.14
C PHE A 237 -63.48 32.72 -42.04
N LEU A 238 -63.26 33.55 -41.04
CA LEU A 238 -61.95 34.08 -40.66
C LEU A 238 -61.74 33.93 -39.16
N ILE A 239 -60.53 33.54 -38.75
CA ILE A 239 -60.15 33.39 -37.35
C ILE A 239 -59.27 34.58 -36.98
N ALA A 240 -59.74 35.44 -36.07
CA ALA A 240 -58.95 36.53 -35.52
C ALA A 240 -58.34 36.15 -34.17
N GLY A 241 -57.11 36.59 -33.91
CA GLY A 241 -56.46 36.44 -32.61
C GLY A 241 -56.99 37.43 -31.59
N ALA A 242 -56.69 37.19 -30.31
CA ALA A 242 -57.04 38.10 -29.20
C ALA A 242 -56.47 39.52 -29.34
N ASN A 243 -55.51 39.73 -30.26
CA ASN A 243 -54.93 41.02 -30.62
C ASN A 243 -55.62 41.69 -31.83
N GLY A 244 -56.78 41.20 -32.26
CA GLY A 244 -57.55 41.72 -33.39
C GLY A 244 -56.96 41.43 -34.77
N LYS A 245 -55.81 40.73 -34.87
CA LYS A 245 -55.20 40.37 -36.16
C LYS A 245 -55.80 39.07 -36.68
N ILE A 246 -56.14 39.03 -37.97
CA ILE A 246 -56.56 37.80 -38.65
C ILE A 246 -55.39 36.81 -38.62
N ARG A 247 -55.65 35.60 -38.10
CA ARG A 247 -54.70 34.50 -37.99
C ARG A 247 -54.90 33.45 -39.07
N HIS A 248 -56.11 33.34 -39.62
CA HIS A 248 -56.43 32.42 -40.69
C HIS A 248 -57.68 32.90 -41.44
N CYS A 249 -57.71 32.73 -42.77
CA CYS A 249 -58.84 33.01 -43.64
C CYS A 249 -58.91 31.85 -44.63
N ASN A 250 -60.04 31.16 -44.70
CA ASN A 250 -60.17 30.00 -45.58
C ASN A 250 -60.45 30.40 -47.04
N LEU A 251 -60.30 29.45 -47.96
CA LEU A 251 -60.44 29.70 -49.40
C LEU A 251 -61.86 30.12 -49.82
N ALA A 252 -62.88 29.76 -49.04
CA ALA A 252 -64.26 30.18 -49.30
C ALA A 252 -64.55 31.63 -48.87
N ALA A 253 -63.72 32.23 -48.01
CA ALA A 253 -63.83 33.61 -47.54
C ALA A 253 -62.83 34.59 -48.17
N ALA A 254 -61.82 34.06 -48.87
CA ALA A 254 -60.81 34.82 -49.61
C ALA A 254 -61.32 35.16 -51.02
#